data_AF-A0A8S1ENQ9-F1
#
_entry.id   AF-A0A8S1ENQ9-F1
#
_cell.length_a   1.000
_cell.length_b   1.000
_cell.length_c   1.000
_cell.angle_alpha   90.00
_cell.angle_beta   90.00
_cell.angle_gamma   90.00
#
_symmetry.space_group_name_H-M   'P 1'
#
loop_
_entity.id
_entity.type
_entity.pdbx_description
1 polymer ?
#
loop_
_entity_poly.entity_id
_entity_poly.type
_entity_poly.pdbx_seq_one_letter_code
_entity_poly.pdbx_strand_id
1 'polypeptide(L)'
;MLFCRPEADETKSLARLRYELFSVKFDGVDRKDYTALVKRRFAAAQWNQLSQDQAECLLWIIGLHASEHLDLRIRALRELELNPELKLTSSN
;
A
#
# COMPACT_ATOMS: atom_id res chain seq x y z
N MET A 1 25.56 23.46 -12.09
CA MET A 1 24.16 23.58 -11.64
C MET A 1 23.90 22.48 -10.64
N LEU A 2 24.08 22.77 -9.35
CA LEU A 2 23.55 21.92 -8.29
C LEU A 2 22.08 22.26 -8.18
N PHE A 3 21.22 21.43 -8.76
CA PHE A 3 19.82 21.48 -8.40
C PHE A 3 19.74 21.05 -6.93
N CYS A 4 19.48 22.01 -6.05
CA CYS A 4 18.83 21.72 -4.77
C CYS A 4 17.55 20.98 -5.13
N ARG A 5 17.53 19.66 -4.94
CA ARG A 5 16.27 18.95 -4.81
C ARG A 5 15.67 19.46 -3.52
N PRO A 6 14.49 20.11 -3.53
CA PRO A 6 13.79 20.32 -2.28
C PRO A 6 13.58 18.91 -1.70
N GLU A 7 13.88 18.75 -0.41
CA GLU A 7 13.49 17.57 0.35
C GLU A 7 12.05 17.26 -0.04
N ALA A 8 11.87 16.11 -0.69
CA ALA A 8 10.53 15.60 -0.93
C ALA A 8 9.97 15.40 0.47
N ASP A 9 9.16 16.36 0.89
CA ASP A 9 8.32 16.34 2.05
C ASP A 9 7.89 14.89 2.31
N GLU A 10 8.09 14.39 3.52
CA GLU A 10 7.79 13.03 4.00
C GLU A 10 6.28 12.68 3.91
N THR A 11 5.59 13.23 2.93
CA THR A 11 4.33 12.76 2.37
C THR A 11 4.50 11.30 2.00
N LYS A 12 4.16 10.41 2.93
CA LYS A 12 4.03 8.98 2.64
C LYS A 12 3.22 8.85 1.35
N SER A 13 3.81 8.18 0.35
CA SER A 13 3.12 7.84 -0.90
C SER A 13 1.73 7.27 -0.60
N LEU A 14 0.74 7.70 -1.40
CA LEU A 14 -0.63 7.24 -1.24
C LEU A 14 -0.73 5.72 -1.40
N ALA A 15 0.07 5.11 -2.27
CA ALA A 15 0.13 3.65 -2.42
C ALA A 15 0.65 2.98 -1.14
N ARG A 16 1.63 3.59 -0.47
CA ARG A 16 2.12 3.10 0.82
C ARG A 16 1.08 3.22 1.92
N LEU A 17 0.33 4.32 1.99
CA LEU A 17 -0.78 4.47 2.94
C LEU A 17 -1.88 3.43 2.73
N ARG A 18 -2.20 3.14 1.46
CA ARG A 18 -3.14 2.08 1.08
C ARG A 18 -2.60 0.70 1.44
N TYR A 19 -1.33 0.39 1.13
CA TYR A 19 -0.67 -0.85 1.54
C TYR A 19 -0.70 -1.03 3.07
N GLU A 20 -0.42 0.03 3.82
CA GLU A 20 -0.48 0.05 5.28
C GLU A 20 -1.88 -0.23 5.85
N LEU A 21 -2.95 0.13 5.13
CA LEU A 21 -4.34 -0.21 5.48
C LEU A 21 -4.61 -1.70 5.28
N PHE A 22 -4.33 -2.24 4.08
CA PHE A 22 -4.59 -3.65 3.79
C PHE A 22 -3.69 -4.61 4.59
N SER A 23 -2.55 -4.13 5.08
CA SER A 23 -1.64 -4.92 5.92
C SER A 23 -2.05 -4.97 7.40
N VAL A 24 -3.09 -4.24 7.82
CA VAL A 24 -3.55 -4.25 9.21
C VAL A 24 -4.09 -5.62 9.60
N LYS A 25 -3.48 -6.25 10.61
CA LYS A 25 -3.88 -7.55 11.16
C LYS A 25 -4.14 -7.42 12.65
N PHE A 26 -5.10 -8.19 13.16
CA PHE A 26 -5.33 -8.27 14.59
C PHE A 26 -4.22 -9.11 15.23
N ASP A 27 -3.60 -8.57 16.28
CA ASP A 27 -2.49 -9.22 17.00
C ASP A 27 -2.95 -10.13 18.15
N GLY A 28 -4.25 -10.14 18.47
CA GLY A 28 -4.83 -10.95 19.54
C GLY A 28 -4.95 -10.23 20.88
N VAL A 29 -4.48 -8.98 21.01
CA VAL A 29 -4.34 -8.31 22.31
C VAL A 29 -5.53 -7.41 22.63
N ASP A 30 -5.65 -6.26 21.97
CA ASP A 30 -6.67 -5.26 22.29
C ASP A 30 -7.52 -4.91 21.06
N ARG A 31 -8.81 -5.28 21.14
CA ARG A 31 -9.79 -5.00 20.07
C ARG A 31 -10.08 -3.51 19.90
N LYS A 32 -10.02 -2.72 20.96
CA LYS A 32 -10.27 -1.27 20.93
C LYS A 32 -9.14 -0.55 20.21
N ASP A 33 -7.89 -0.87 20.56
CA ASP A 33 -6.72 -0.31 19.90
C ASP A 33 -6.63 -0.76 18.44
N TYR A 34 -6.94 -2.03 18.16
CA TYR A 34 -7.04 -2.53 16.79
C TYR A 34 -8.10 -1.76 15.98
N THR A 35 -9.29 -1.53 16.55
CA THR A 35 -10.35 -0.75 15.89
C THR A 35 -9.90 0.68 15.61
N ALA A 36 -9.21 1.32 16.56
CA ALA A 36 -8.67 2.67 16.39
C ALA A 36 -7.59 2.71 15.28
N LEU A 37 -6.73 1.69 15.22
CA LEU A 37 -5.71 1.55 14.18
C LEU A 37 -6.34 1.43 12.79
N VAL A 38 -7.36 0.56 12.63
CA VAL A 38 -8.09 0.39 11.36
C VAL A 38 -8.70 1.74 10.92
N LYS A 39 -9.41 2.44 11.82
CA LYS A 39 -10.01 3.75 11.50
C LYS A 39 -8.97 4.79 11.06
N ARG A 40 -7.83 4.87 11.75
CA ARG A 40 -6.76 5.80 11.42
C ARG A 40 -6.15 5.51 10.05
N ARG A 41 -5.89 4.24 9.73
CA ARG A 41 -5.33 3.85 8.43
C ARG A 41 -6.33 4.03 7.30
N PHE A 42 -7.61 3.74 7.55
CA PHE A 42 -8.67 3.95 6.58
C PHE A 42 -8.81 5.43 6.19
N ALA A 43 -8.78 6.33 7.18
CA ALA A 43 -8.82 7.77 6.94
C ALA A 43 -7.61 8.27 6.11
N ALA A 44 -6.42 7.72 6.34
CA ALA A 44 -5.20 8.11 5.62
C ALA A 44 -5.13 7.54 4.18
N ALA A 45 -5.73 6.38 3.91
CA ALA A 45 -5.59 5.68 2.63
C ALA A 45 -6.39 6.29 1.47
N GLN A 46 -7.23 7.31 1.74
CA GLN A 46 -8.16 7.91 0.77
C GLN A 46 -8.95 6.83 0.01
N TRP A 47 -9.63 5.96 0.76
CA TRP A 47 -10.35 4.78 0.23
C TRP A 47 -11.25 5.10 -0.95
N ASN A 48 -11.97 6.22 -0.90
CA ASN A 48 -12.91 6.63 -1.94
C ASN A 48 -12.24 6.95 -3.29
N GLN A 49 -10.91 7.07 -3.33
CA GLN A 49 -10.11 7.30 -4.54
C GLN A 49 -9.32 6.06 -4.97
N LEU A 50 -9.47 4.93 -4.28
CA LEU A 50 -8.81 3.68 -4.63
C LEU A 50 -9.63 2.99 -5.73
N SER A 51 -9.04 2.81 -6.92
CA SER A 51 -9.72 2.06 -7.99
C SER A 51 -9.76 0.57 -7.66
N GLN A 52 -10.69 -0.15 -8.29
CA GLN A 52 -10.78 -1.60 -8.15
C GLN A 52 -9.47 -2.28 -8.55
N ASP A 53 -8.90 -1.92 -9.70
CA ASP A 53 -7.63 -2.48 -10.20
C ASP A 53 -6.49 -2.25 -9.19
N GLN A 54 -6.41 -1.06 -8.58
CA GLN A 54 -5.41 -0.78 -7.55
C GLN A 54 -5.62 -1.64 -6.29
N ALA A 55 -6.88 -1.86 -5.88
CA ALA A 55 -7.20 -2.72 -4.75
C ALA A 55 -6.81 -4.18 -5.02
N GLU A 56 -7.08 -4.69 -6.23
CA GLU A 56 -6.67 -6.02 -6.68
C GLU A 56 -5.15 -6.18 -6.64
N CYS A 57 -4.40 -5.22 -7.20
CA CYS A 57 -2.94 -5.21 -7.12
C CYS A 57 -2.43 -5.23 -5.68
N LEU A 58 -2.97 -4.39 -4.80
CA LEU A 58 -2.54 -4.33 -3.39
C LEU A 58 -2.81 -5.64 -2.65
N LEU A 59 -3.98 -6.27 -2.89
CA LEU A 59 -4.31 -7.57 -2.31
C LEU A 59 -3.34 -8.65 -2.78
N TRP A 60 -2.97 -8.64 -4.06
CA TRP A 60 -1.97 -9.56 -4.60
C TRP A 60 -0.60 -9.36 -3.94
N ILE A 61 -0.11 -8.12 -3.84
CA ILE A 61 1.17 -7.79 -3.19
C ILE A 61 1.19 -8.27 -1.74
N ILE A 62 0.11 -8.04 -0.99
CA ILE A 62 0.03 -8.38 0.45
C ILE A 62 -0.11 -9.89 0.66
N GLY A 63 -0.75 -10.60 -0.28
CA GLY A 63 -0.85 -12.05 -0.28
C GLY A 63 0.51 -12.75 -0.32
N LEU A 64 1.53 -12.11 -0.92
CA LEU A 64 2.92 -12.60 -0.97
C LEU A 64 3.64 -12.42 0.39
N HIS A 65 3.11 -13.00 1.47
CA HIS A 65 3.57 -12.71 2.83
C HIS A 65 4.97 -13.24 3.15
N ALA A 66 5.42 -14.30 2.47
CA ALA A 66 6.71 -14.94 2.70
C ALA A 66 7.89 -13.98 2.46
N SER A 67 8.97 -14.12 3.23
CA SER A 67 10.13 -13.22 3.16
C SER A 67 10.87 -13.31 1.83
N GLU A 68 10.84 -14.47 1.17
CA GLU A 68 11.42 -14.69 -0.16
C GLU A 68 10.80 -13.80 -1.25
N HIS A 69 9.58 -13.29 -1.04
CA HIS A 69 8.90 -12.39 -1.97
C HIS A 69 9.10 -10.90 -1.63
N LEU A 70 9.96 -10.55 -0.66
CA LEU A 70 10.14 -9.16 -0.22
C LEU A 70 10.50 -8.22 -1.39
N ASP A 71 11.48 -8.61 -2.21
CA ASP A 71 11.91 -7.81 -3.35
C ASP A 71 10.79 -7.66 -4.39
N LEU A 72 10.03 -8.72 -4.63
CA LEU A 72 8.88 -8.70 -5.54
C LEU A 72 7.80 -7.73 -5.03
N ARG A 73 7.49 -7.76 -3.74
CA ARG A 73 6.52 -6.81 -3.14
C ARG A 73 6.99 -5.36 -3.26
N ILE A 74 8.26 -5.09 -3.00
CA ILE A 74 8.83 -3.73 -3.09
C ILE A 74 8.76 -3.23 -4.54
N ARG A 75 9.09 -4.07 -5.52
CA ARG A 75 9.03 -3.71 -6.94
C ARG A 75 7.58 -3.47 -7.39
N ALA A 76 6.67 -4.39 -7.09
CA ALA A 76 5.26 -4.26 -7.46
C ALA A 76 4.60 -3.02 -6.83
N LEU A 77 4.96 -2.68 -5.57
CA LEU A 77 4.44 -1.47 -4.93
C LEU A 77 4.96 -0.20 -5.62
N ARG A 78 6.24 -0.16 -6.02
CA ARG A 78 6.81 0.96 -6.80
C ARG A 78 6.16 1.08 -8.18
N GLU A 79 5.87 -0.04 -8.84
CA GLU A 79 5.18 -0.03 -10.13
C GLU A 79 3.76 0.52 -10.00
N LEU A 80 3.03 0.16 -8.95
CA LEU A 80 1.70 0.70 -8.66
C LEU A 80 1.73 2.21 -8.34
N GLU A 81 2.81 2.70 -7.72
CA GLU A 81 3.03 4.13 -7.49
C GLU A 81 3.29 4.91 -8.78
N LEU A 82 4.08 4.34 -9.68
CA LEU A 82 4.46 4.96 -10.95
C LEU A 82 3.35 4.86 -12.00
N ASN A 83 2.57 3.79 -11.97
CA ASN A 83 1.48 3.53 -12.89
C ASN A 83 0.18 3.17 -12.12
N PRO A 84 -0.64 4.19 -11.78
CA PRO A 84 -1.92 3.99 -11.12
C PRO A 84 -2.94 3.16 -11.92
N GLU A 85 -2.75 3.00 -13.23
CA GLU A 85 -3.61 2.22 -14.13
C GLU A 85 -3.12 0.78 -14.32
N LEU A 86 -2.10 0.35 -13.55
CA LEU A 86 -1.64 -1.03 -13.53
C LEU A 86 -2.80 -1.98 -13.23
N LYS A 87 -2.90 -3.06 -13.99
CA LYS A 87 -3.93 -4.08 -13.83
C LYS A 87 -3.27 -5.44 -13.70
N LEU A 88 -3.83 -6.29 -12.83
CA LEU A 88 -3.47 -7.70 -12.82
C LEU A 88 -4.04 -8.34 -14.07
N THR A 89 -3.18 -9.01 -14.84
CA THR A 89 -3.60 -9.84 -15.97
C THR A 89 -3.37 -11.29 -15.60
N SER A 90 -4.41 -12.12 -15.72
CA SER A 90 -4.22 -13.56 -15.75
C SER A 90 -3.70 -13.91 -17.14
N SER A 91 -2.41 -14.19 -17.26
CA SER A 91 -1.92 -14.89 -18.44
C SER A 91 -2.57 -16.28 -18.45
N ASN A 92 -3.40 -16.56 -19.46
CA ASN A 92 -3.80 -17.93 -19.81
C ASN A 92 -2.61 -18.68 -20.40
#